data_AF-A0A2M7KEW9-F1
#
_entry.id   AF-A0A2M7KEW9-F1
#
_cell.length_a   1.000
_cell.length_b   1.000
_cell.length_c   1.000
_cell.angle_alpha   90.00
_cell.angle_beta   90.00
_cell.angle_gamma   90.00
#
_symmetry.space_group_name_H-M   'P 1'
#
loop_
_entity.id
_entity.type
_entity.pdbx_description
1 polymer ?
#
loop_
_entity_poly.entity_id
_entity_poly.type
_entity_poly.pdbx_seq_one_letter_code
_entity_poly.pdbx_strand_id
1 'polypeptide(L)'
;MNARQRFQATAAFEPVDRTYLLPPWLWGATLERWQREGLPADTDLVEHFGTDRMDGAPVHMQGPYGPHLLPPLARVVLEERDGYRIVRDEEGNGVHTIIVDSDGNNDVLIPLWLEAGVTGLRPFEVAASSDPVAARKEYGKDLLIQGGLDKRALARGKEAIDREVLSKVPWLCLQGGYFPQVDHLVPPDVSLEDYTHYAALLCAVAEDPERHLHEARRQGCWPD
;
A
#
# COMPACT_ATOMS: atom_id res chain seq x y z
N MET A 1 -16.83 4.84 4.38
CA MET A 1 -16.00 5.79 3.60
C MET A 1 -15.95 5.30 2.15
N ASN A 2 -15.78 6.21 1.18
CA ASN A 2 -15.42 5.79 -0.19
C ASN A 2 -13.90 5.56 -0.32
N ALA A 3 -13.46 4.93 -1.42
CA ALA A 3 -12.05 4.59 -1.64
C ALA A 3 -11.10 5.80 -1.52
N ARG A 4 -11.48 6.96 -2.10
CA ARG A 4 -10.69 8.19 -2.01
C ARG A 4 -10.53 8.68 -0.57
N GLN A 5 -11.63 8.76 0.18
CA GLN A 5 -11.62 9.17 1.59
C GLN A 5 -10.76 8.23 2.43
N ARG A 6 -10.89 6.92 2.22
CA ARG A 6 -10.14 5.90 2.94
C ARG A 6 -8.65 5.97 2.63
N PHE A 7 -8.27 6.16 1.37
CA PHE A 7 -6.87 6.37 0.97
C PHE A 7 -6.28 7.60 1.67
N GLN A 8 -6.97 8.74 1.60
CA GLN A 8 -6.52 10.00 2.20
C GLN A 8 -6.36 9.88 3.72
N ALA A 9 -7.34 9.28 4.41
CA ALA A 9 -7.28 9.06 5.85
C ALA A 9 -6.15 8.07 6.22
N THR A 10 -5.97 6.99 5.46
CA THR A 10 -4.87 6.02 5.67
C THR A 10 -3.51 6.73 5.55
N ALA A 11 -3.30 7.52 4.48
CA ALA A 11 -2.08 8.27 4.25
C ALA A 11 -1.84 9.37 5.31
N ALA A 12 -2.90 9.93 5.88
CA ALA A 12 -2.85 10.95 6.92
C ALA A 12 -2.78 10.37 8.35
N PHE A 13 -2.74 9.05 8.51
CA PHE A 13 -2.82 8.37 9.82
C PHE A 13 -4.07 8.75 10.64
N GLU A 14 -5.17 9.01 9.93
CA GLU A 14 -6.48 9.32 10.51
C GLU A 14 -7.32 8.02 10.68
N PRO A 15 -8.36 8.04 11.53
CA PRO A 15 -9.27 6.91 11.65
C PRO A 15 -9.93 6.53 10.33
N VAL A 16 -10.05 5.23 10.06
CA VAL A 16 -10.69 4.67 8.86
C VAL A 16 -11.80 3.69 9.25
N ASP A 17 -12.75 3.46 8.35
CA ASP A 17 -13.78 2.43 8.53
C ASP A 17 -13.25 1.01 8.36
N ARG A 18 -12.22 0.86 7.52
CA ARG A 18 -11.31 -0.28 7.39
C ARG A 18 -10.02 0.17 6.70
N THR A 19 -8.94 -0.58 6.79
CA THR A 19 -7.70 -0.26 6.06
C THR A 19 -7.93 -0.23 4.54
N TYR A 20 -7.30 0.72 3.84
CA TYR A 20 -7.33 0.77 2.37
C TYR A 20 -6.54 -0.41 1.78
N LEU A 21 -7.16 -1.18 0.89
CA LEU A 21 -6.54 -2.32 0.22
C LEU A 21 -6.21 -1.96 -1.22
N LEU A 22 -4.94 -2.07 -1.58
CA LEU A 22 -4.51 -1.79 -2.95
C LEU A 22 -5.07 -2.81 -3.95
N PRO A 23 -5.33 -2.40 -5.21
CA PRO A 23 -5.71 -3.32 -6.26
C PRO A 23 -4.74 -4.49 -6.45
N PRO A 24 -5.19 -5.63 -6.99
CA PRO A 24 -4.30 -6.72 -7.39
C PRO A 24 -3.19 -6.24 -8.33
N TRP A 25 -1.94 -6.54 -8.00
CA TRP A 25 -0.78 -6.22 -8.83
C TRP A 25 -0.17 -7.52 -9.34
N LEU A 26 -0.44 -7.85 -10.60
CA LEU A 26 -0.25 -9.19 -11.16
C LEU A 26 0.62 -9.16 -12.42
N TRP A 27 1.47 -10.17 -12.60
CA TRP A 27 2.05 -10.40 -13.92
C TRP A 27 0.97 -10.82 -14.92
N GLY A 28 1.14 -10.45 -16.19
CA GLY A 28 0.25 -10.92 -17.26
C GLY A 28 0.14 -12.44 -17.31
N ALA A 29 1.26 -13.15 -17.13
CA ALA A 29 1.29 -14.62 -17.08
C ALA A 29 0.46 -15.21 -15.92
N THR A 30 0.36 -14.50 -14.80
CA THR A 30 -0.49 -14.89 -13.65
C THR A 30 -1.96 -14.78 -14.02
N LEU A 31 -2.34 -13.67 -14.67
CA LEU A 31 -3.71 -13.49 -15.14
C LEU A 31 -4.10 -14.56 -16.17
N GLU A 32 -3.21 -14.86 -17.13
CA GLU A 32 -3.42 -15.94 -18.09
C GLU A 32 -3.59 -17.31 -17.43
N ARG A 33 -2.82 -17.58 -16.38
CA ARG A 33 -2.97 -18.80 -15.58
C ARG A 33 -4.35 -18.84 -14.91
N TRP A 34 -4.74 -17.78 -14.20
CA TRP A 34 -6.01 -17.74 -13.48
C TRP A 34 -7.21 -17.87 -14.42
N GLN A 35 -7.12 -17.32 -15.64
CA GLN A 35 -8.13 -17.54 -16.67
C GLN A 35 -8.27 -19.02 -17.05
N ARG A 36 -7.17 -19.77 -17.14
CA ARG A 36 -7.20 -21.23 -17.34
C ARG A 36 -7.72 -21.99 -16.12
N GLU A 37 -7.55 -21.43 -14.92
CA GLU A 37 -8.08 -21.97 -13.66
C GLU A 37 -9.56 -21.60 -13.42
N GLY A 38 -10.16 -20.82 -14.31
CA GLY A 38 -11.60 -20.54 -14.32
C GLY A 38 -12.00 -19.09 -14.06
N LEU A 39 -11.04 -18.15 -13.92
CA LEU A 39 -11.34 -16.73 -13.82
C LEU A 39 -11.90 -16.20 -15.16
N PRO A 40 -13.12 -15.63 -15.21
CA PRO A 40 -13.64 -15.05 -16.44
C PRO A 40 -12.73 -13.93 -17.00
N ALA A 41 -12.61 -13.83 -18.32
CA ALA A 41 -11.68 -12.90 -18.95
C ALA A 41 -12.04 -11.41 -18.75
N ASP A 42 -13.31 -11.11 -18.53
CA ASP A 42 -13.89 -9.78 -18.29
C ASP A 42 -14.05 -9.44 -16.80
N THR A 43 -13.45 -10.24 -15.91
CA THR A 43 -13.53 -10.01 -14.47
C THR A 43 -12.88 -8.68 -14.09
N ASP A 44 -13.63 -7.80 -13.41
CA ASP A 44 -13.06 -6.69 -12.66
C ASP A 44 -12.36 -7.26 -11.42
N LEU A 45 -11.03 -7.28 -11.45
CA LEU A 45 -10.22 -7.86 -10.37
C LEU A 45 -10.36 -7.08 -9.05
N VAL A 46 -10.61 -5.76 -9.12
CA VAL A 46 -10.77 -4.94 -7.90
C VAL A 46 -12.03 -5.37 -7.17
N GLU A 47 -13.14 -5.47 -7.90
CA GLU A 47 -14.42 -5.93 -7.37
C GLU A 47 -14.36 -7.40 -6.94
N HIS A 48 -13.80 -8.27 -7.78
CA HIS A 48 -13.72 -9.72 -7.53
C HIS A 48 -12.97 -10.06 -6.24
N PHE A 49 -11.88 -9.35 -5.95
CA PHE A 49 -11.07 -9.58 -4.74
C PHE A 49 -11.39 -8.62 -3.58
N GLY A 50 -12.39 -7.75 -3.72
CA GLY A 50 -12.84 -6.87 -2.64
C GLY A 50 -11.87 -5.75 -2.26
N THR A 51 -10.94 -5.40 -3.15
CA THR A 51 -9.95 -4.33 -2.92
C THR A 51 -10.51 -2.95 -3.25
N ASP A 52 -9.76 -1.89 -2.94
CA ASP A 52 -10.17 -0.52 -3.23
C ASP A 52 -9.69 -0.06 -4.61
N ARG A 53 -10.57 0.68 -5.30
CA ARG A 53 -10.27 1.25 -6.60
C ARG A 53 -9.13 2.27 -6.51
N MET A 54 -8.16 2.12 -7.41
CA MET A 54 -7.08 3.08 -7.67
C MET A 54 -6.99 3.30 -9.17
N ASP A 55 -6.93 4.55 -9.59
CA ASP A 55 -6.77 4.93 -10.99
C ASP A 55 -5.46 5.71 -11.14
N GLY A 56 -4.70 5.42 -12.19
CA GLY A 56 -3.50 6.15 -12.56
C GLY A 56 -3.80 7.16 -13.65
N ALA A 57 -3.34 8.40 -13.48
CA ALA A 57 -3.30 9.38 -14.55
C ALA A 57 -1.82 9.73 -14.80
N PRO A 58 -1.29 9.56 -16.02
CA PRO A 58 0.06 9.98 -16.32
C PRO A 58 0.14 11.50 -16.16
N VAL A 59 1.12 11.97 -15.39
CA VAL A 59 1.42 13.40 -15.27
C VAL A 59 2.82 13.63 -15.79
N HIS A 60 2.95 14.58 -16.71
CA HIS A 60 4.26 14.96 -17.23
C HIS A 60 4.93 15.87 -16.20
N MET A 61 6.11 15.48 -15.70
CA MET A 61 6.86 16.20 -14.67
C MET A 61 8.14 16.79 -15.26
N GLN A 62 8.02 17.71 -16.22
CA GLN A 62 9.21 18.26 -16.91
C GLN A 62 8.97 19.66 -17.48
N GLY A 63 9.10 20.68 -16.65
CA GLY A 63 9.02 22.08 -17.08
C GLY A 63 10.39 22.64 -17.49
N PRO A 64 10.43 23.82 -18.15
CA PRO A 64 11.67 24.44 -18.64
C PRO A 64 12.69 24.82 -17.55
N TYR A 65 12.34 24.72 -16.26
CA TYR A 65 13.21 25.08 -15.14
C TYR A 65 13.31 24.00 -14.02
N GLY A 66 12.74 22.80 -14.22
CA GLY A 66 12.73 21.76 -13.17
C GLY A 66 11.55 20.76 -13.29
N PRO A 67 11.41 19.83 -12.32
CA PRO A 67 10.30 18.88 -12.28
C PRO A 67 8.99 19.58 -11.90
N HIS A 68 8.35 20.25 -12.86
CA HIS A 68 7.05 20.91 -12.70
C HIS A 68 5.94 20.08 -13.35
N LEU A 69 4.75 20.07 -12.74
CA LEU A 69 3.55 19.47 -13.32
C LEU A 69 3.21 20.13 -14.67
N LEU A 70 2.88 19.32 -15.67
CA LEU A 70 2.44 19.76 -16.99
C LEU A 70 1.16 19.05 -17.41
N PRO A 71 0.05 19.79 -17.62
CA PRO A 71 -0.11 21.23 -17.34
C PRO A 71 0.00 21.53 -15.83
N PRO A 72 0.42 22.75 -15.44
CA PRO A 72 0.45 23.13 -14.04
C PRO A 72 -0.96 23.11 -13.44
N LEU A 73 -1.06 22.86 -12.14
CA LEU A 73 -2.33 23.05 -11.43
C LEU A 73 -2.69 24.54 -11.41
N ALA A 74 -3.98 24.84 -11.31
CA ALA A 74 -4.41 26.21 -11.05
C ALA A 74 -3.95 26.62 -9.64
N ARG A 75 -3.26 27.76 -9.55
CA ARG A 75 -2.96 28.42 -8.28
C ARG A 75 -4.26 28.82 -7.58
N VAL A 76 -4.51 28.33 -6.37
CA VAL A 76 -5.72 28.60 -5.59
C VAL A 76 -5.35 29.12 -4.21
N VAL A 77 -5.95 30.25 -3.82
CA VAL A 77 -5.87 30.75 -2.44
C VAL A 77 -6.79 29.91 -1.57
N LEU A 78 -6.22 29.14 -0.64
CA LEU A 78 -6.97 28.28 0.27
C LEU A 78 -7.49 29.07 1.47
N GLU A 79 -6.71 30.04 1.95
CA GLU A 79 -7.05 30.89 3.09
C GLU A 79 -6.36 32.25 2.98
N GLU A 80 -7.05 33.31 3.37
CA GLU A 80 -6.51 34.67 3.42
C GLU A 80 -6.98 35.39 4.68
N ARG A 81 -6.03 35.91 5.46
CA ARG A 81 -6.25 36.73 6.66
C ARG A 81 -5.31 37.93 6.67
N ASP A 82 -5.53 38.88 7.58
CA ASP A 82 -4.60 40.00 7.77
C ASP A 82 -3.19 39.50 8.10
N GLY A 83 -2.28 39.67 7.15
CA GLY A 83 -0.86 39.37 7.29
C GLY A 83 -0.38 38.02 6.74
N TYR A 84 -1.27 37.11 6.30
CA TYR A 84 -0.83 35.89 5.61
C TYR A 84 -1.86 35.31 4.63
N ARG A 85 -1.35 34.54 3.67
CA ARG A 85 -2.14 33.81 2.68
C ARG A 85 -1.59 32.38 2.54
N ILE A 86 -2.48 31.39 2.55
CA ILE A 86 -2.15 30.00 2.22
C ILE A 86 -2.57 29.76 0.77
N VAL A 87 -1.63 29.28 -0.04
CA VAL A 87 -1.83 29.07 -1.48
C VAL A 87 -1.39 27.66 -1.85
N ARG A 88 -2.24 26.95 -2.59
CA ARG A 88 -1.79 25.82 -3.41
C ARG A 88 -1.32 26.41 -4.73
N ASP A 89 -0.04 26.25 -5.02
CA ASP A 89 0.58 26.78 -6.22
C ASP A 89 0.45 25.82 -7.41
N GLU A 90 1.15 26.18 -8.48
CA GLU A 90 1.18 25.51 -9.77
C GLU A 90 1.78 24.09 -9.71
N GLU A 91 2.60 23.82 -8.69
CA GLU A 91 3.22 22.52 -8.40
C GLU A 91 2.34 21.67 -7.48
N GLY A 92 1.30 22.26 -6.90
CA GLY A 92 0.38 21.57 -6.03
C GLY A 92 0.88 21.46 -4.61
N ASN A 93 1.62 22.45 -4.08
CA ASN A 93 1.98 22.55 -2.66
C ASN A 93 0.79 22.07 -1.79
N GLY A 94 0.94 20.88 -1.20
CA GLY A 94 -0.17 20.05 -0.73
C GLY A 94 -0.09 18.57 -1.13
N VAL A 95 0.88 18.17 -1.97
CA VAL A 95 1.23 16.74 -2.13
C VAL A 95 1.97 16.29 -0.87
N HIS A 96 1.21 15.86 0.13
CA HIS A 96 1.73 15.35 1.40
C HIS A 96 2.20 13.90 1.33
N THR A 97 2.01 13.25 0.18
CA THR A 97 2.28 11.83 -0.02
C THR A 97 3.16 11.65 -1.25
N ILE A 98 4.44 11.42 -1.02
CA ILE A 98 5.45 11.14 -2.05
C ILE A 98 5.98 9.74 -1.76
N ILE A 99 5.58 8.77 -2.59
CA ILE A 99 5.97 7.36 -2.44
C ILE A 99 7.01 7.04 -3.51
N VAL A 100 8.19 6.59 -3.09
CA VAL A 100 9.25 6.11 -4.00
C VAL A 100 9.02 4.62 -4.28
N ASP A 101 9.16 4.26 -5.55
CA ASP A 101 9.20 2.87 -6.02
C ASP A 101 10.67 2.44 -6.19
N SER A 102 11.14 1.55 -5.34
CA SER A 102 12.52 1.04 -5.35
C SER A 102 12.56 -0.40 -4.84
N ASP A 103 12.90 -1.33 -5.73
CA ASP A 103 13.09 -2.74 -5.38
C ASP A 103 14.34 -2.94 -4.51
N GLY A 104 14.41 -4.08 -3.81
CA GLY A 104 15.52 -4.42 -2.93
C GLY A 104 15.33 -3.98 -1.48
N ASN A 105 16.41 -4.14 -0.69
CA ASN A 105 16.46 -3.64 0.68
C ASN A 105 16.89 -2.17 0.64
N ASN A 106 16.01 -1.30 1.08
CA ASN A 106 16.21 0.14 1.06
C ASN A 106 16.46 0.74 2.46
N ASP A 107 16.72 -0.09 3.49
CA ASP A 107 16.77 0.34 4.88
C ASP A 107 17.76 1.48 5.10
N VAL A 108 18.91 1.44 4.41
CA VAL A 108 19.95 2.48 4.48
C VAL A 108 19.58 3.78 3.76
N LEU A 109 18.61 3.73 2.85
CA LEU A 109 18.17 4.88 2.05
C LEU A 109 16.96 5.59 2.67
N ILE A 110 16.14 4.88 3.46
CA ILE A 110 14.93 5.43 4.08
C ILE A 110 15.21 6.75 4.83
N PRO A 111 16.26 6.89 5.69
CA PRO A 111 16.52 8.15 6.38
C PRO A 111 16.82 9.32 5.43
N LEU A 112 17.56 9.06 4.35
CA LEU A 112 17.91 10.08 3.36
C LEU A 112 16.70 10.53 2.56
N TRP A 113 15.79 9.59 2.25
CA TRP A 113 14.54 9.88 1.57
C TRP A 113 13.59 10.71 2.44
N LEU A 114 13.46 10.36 3.72
CA LEU A 114 12.68 11.15 4.68
C LEU A 114 13.22 12.58 4.80
N GLU A 115 14.55 12.76 4.88
CA GLU A 115 15.20 14.08 4.88
C GLU A 115 14.90 14.87 3.59
N ALA A 116 14.85 14.18 2.44
CA ALA A 116 14.53 14.77 1.14
C ALA A 116 13.02 15.04 0.93
N GLY A 117 12.16 14.69 1.89
CA GLY A 117 10.71 14.92 1.82
C GLY A 117 9.91 13.81 1.14
N VAL A 118 10.52 12.67 0.83
CA VAL A 118 9.78 11.44 0.50
C VAL A 118 9.06 10.97 1.75
N THR A 119 7.81 10.54 1.62
CA THR A 119 6.98 10.15 2.75
C THR A 119 6.56 8.69 2.70
N GLY A 120 7.00 7.91 1.71
CA GLY A 120 6.63 6.50 1.60
C GLY A 120 7.52 5.68 0.69
N LEU A 121 7.44 4.37 0.88
CA LEU A 121 8.18 3.38 0.11
C LEU A 121 7.22 2.28 -0.40
N ARG A 122 7.34 1.96 -1.69
CA ARG A 122 6.79 0.76 -2.31
C ARG A 122 7.90 0.02 -3.10
N PRO A 123 7.82 -1.31 -3.25
CA PRO A 123 6.81 -2.21 -2.72
C PRO A 123 7.14 -2.80 -1.33
N PHE A 124 8.06 -2.18 -0.58
CA PHE A 124 8.58 -2.66 0.71
C PHE A 124 8.94 -4.16 0.67
N GLU A 125 10.06 -4.46 0.01
CA GLU A 125 10.35 -5.82 -0.47
C GLU A 125 10.87 -6.77 0.63
N VAL A 126 9.98 -7.62 1.15
CA VAL A 126 10.32 -8.69 2.12
C VAL A 126 11.21 -9.75 1.47
N ALA A 127 11.04 -10.02 0.18
CA ALA A 127 11.89 -10.92 -0.57
C ALA A 127 13.37 -10.48 -0.57
N ALA A 128 13.64 -9.19 -0.38
CA ALA A 128 14.96 -8.60 -0.22
C ALA A 128 15.40 -8.46 1.26
N SER A 129 14.67 -9.07 2.20
CA SER A 129 14.91 -9.00 3.64
C SER A 129 14.56 -7.66 4.30
N SER A 130 13.69 -6.85 3.68
CA SER A 130 13.14 -5.67 4.34
C SER A 130 12.09 -6.10 5.38
N ASP A 131 12.03 -5.41 6.53
CA ASP A 131 11.04 -5.67 7.59
C ASP A 131 10.12 -4.46 7.82
N PRO A 132 8.85 -4.50 7.36
CA PRO A 132 7.92 -3.38 7.50
C PRO A 132 7.53 -3.11 8.95
N VAL A 133 7.56 -4.13 9.82
CA VAL A 133 7.27 -3.97 11.25
C VAL A 133 8.42 -3.24 11.93
N ALA A 134 9.66 -3.62 11.62
CA ALA A 134 10.84 -2.92 12.12
C ALA A 134 10.85 -1.46 11.65
N ALA A 135 10.62 -1.22 10.36
CA ALA A 135 10.56 0.14 9.82
C ALA A 135 9.44 0.98 10.44
N ARG A 136 8.25 0.42 10.67
CA ARG A 136 7.17 1.14 11.36
C ARG A 136 7.55 1.50 12.80
N LYS A 137 8.27 0.63 13.52
CA LYS A 137 8.75 0.91 14.88
C LYS A 137 9.83 1.99 14.90
N GLU A 138 10.71 2.01 13.89
CA GLU A 138 11.82 2.95 13.78
C GLU A 138 11.36 4.35 13.33
N TYR A 139 10.62 4.42 12.22
CA TYR A 139 10.25 5.68 11.57
C TYR A 139 8.86 6.20 11.97
N GLY A 140 8.16 5.51 12.88
CA GLY A 140 6.88 5.97 13.43
C GLY A 140 5.88 6.30 12.33
N LYS A 141 5.35 7.52 12.31
CA LYS A 141 4.37 7.99 11.30
C LYS A 141 5.01 8.78 10.15
N ASP A 142 6.33 8.89 10.12
CA ASP A 142 7.03 9.66 9.08
C ASP A 142 7.13 8.87 7.76
N LEU A 143 6.99 7.54 7.82
CA LEU A 143 7.06 6.64 6.66
C LEU A 143 5.72 5.95 6.36
N LEU A 144 5.18 6.15 5.16
CA LEU A 144 4.12 5.32 4.61
C LEU A 144 4.70 4.03 4.05
N ILE A 145 4.05 2.90 4.33
CA ILE A 145 4.51 1.58 3.92
C ILE A 145 3.48 1.02 2.94
N GLN A 146 3.90 0.70 1.74
CA GLN A 146 3.08 0.02 0.74
C GLN A 146 3.72 -1.32 0.38
N GLY A 147 2.94 -2.41 0.47
CA GLY A 147 3.40 -3.77 0.25
C GLY A 147 3.73 -4.51 1.56
N GLY A 148 4.93 -5.10 1.65
CA GLY A 148 5.39 -5.73 2.89
C GLY A 148 4.90 -7.16 3.15
N LEU A 149 4.32 -7.84 2.16
CA LEU A 149 3.96 -9.26 2.22
C LEU A 149 4.77 -10.08 1.21
N ASP A 150 5.51 -11.10 1.67
CA ASP A 150 6.33 -11.95 0.80
C ASP A 150 5.46 -12.69 -0.22
N LYS A 151 5.55 -12.27 -1.49
CA LYS A 151 4.82 -12.91 -2.60
C LYS A 151 5.05 -14.42 -2.71
N ARG A 152 6.21 -14.92 -2.27
CA ARG A 152 6.57 -16.35 -2.31
C ARG A 152 5.78 -17.16 -1.29
N ALA A 153 5.24 -16.53 -0.24
CA ALA A 153 4.36 -17.21 0.71
C ALA A 153 3.07 -17.69 0.06
N LEU A 154 2.54 -16.92 -0.91
CA LEU A 154 1.28 -17.26 -1.59
C LEU A 154 1.38 -18.54 -2.42
N ALA A 155 2.55 -18.88 -2.95
CA ALA A 155 2.76 -20.12 -3.70
C ALA A 155 2.94 -21.36 -2.79
N ARG A 156 2.98 -21.18 -1.46
CA ARG A 156 3.19 -22.27 -0.47
C ARG A 156 1.91 -22.72 0.22
N GLY A 157 0.75 -22.27 -0.27
CA GLY A 157 -0.56 -22.66 0.23
C GLY A 157 -1.07 -21.84 1.42
N LYS A 158 -2.33 -22.12 1.79
CA LYS A 158 -3.12 -21.34 2.75
C LYS A 158 -2.46 -21.14 4.12
N GLU A 159 -1.82 -22.17 4.68
CA GLU A 159 -1.14 -22.04 5.99
C GLU A 159 0.05 -21.06 5.96
N ALA A 160 0.80 -21.04 4.84
CA ALA A 160 1.90 -20.12 4.65
C ALA A 160 1.40 -18.69 4.44
N ILE A 161 0.28 -18.53 3.74
CA ILE A 161 -0.43 -17.26 3.57
C ILE A 161 -0.90 -16.71 4.91
N ASP A 162 -1.60 -17.54 5.70
CA ASP A 162 -2.14 -17.15 6.99
C ASP A 162 -1.03 -16.65 7.91
N ARG A 163 0.08 -17.39 7.99
CA ARG A 163 1.23 -17.00 8.80
C ARG A 163 1.85 -15.69 8.33
N GLU A 164 2.06 -15.52 7.03
CA GLU A 164 2.66 -14.31 6.46
C GLU A 164 1.79 -13.09 6.76
N VAL A 165 0.48 -13.17 6.53
CA VAL A 165 -0.47 -12.09 6.79
C VAL A 165 -0.57 -11.79 8.30
N LEU A 166 -0.85 -12.79 9.12
CA LEU A 166 -1.08 -12.60 10.56
C LEU A 166 0.18 -12.15 11.31
N SER A 167 1.38 -12.44 10.79
CA SER A 167 2.63 -12.00 11.41
C SER A 167 2.95 -10.52 11.26
N LYS A 168 2.18 -9.76 10.46
CA LYS A 168 2.50 -8.35 10.13
C LYS A 168 1.27 -7.47 10.02
N VAL A 169 0.30 -7.88 9.21
CA VAL A 169 -0.79 -7.02 8.71
C VAL A 169 -1.69 -6.51 9.81
N PRO A 170 -2.21 -7.33 10.76
CA PRO A 170 -3.12 -6.83 11.77
C PRO A 170 -2.51 -5.70 12.60
N TRP A 171 -1.26 -5.86 13.04
CA TRP A 171 -0.58 -4.84 13.82
C TRP A 171 -0.27 -3.58 13.01
N LEU A 172 0.21 -3.72 11.76
CA LEU A 172 0.51 -2.59 10.88
C LEU A 172 -0.76 -1.80 10.52
N CYS A 173 -1.88 -2.47 10.28
CA CYS A 173 -3.18 -1.82 10.05
C CYS A 173 -3.59 -0.93 11.22
N LEU A 174 -3.36 -1.36 12.47
CA LEU A 174 -3.66 -0.56 13.67
C LEU A 174 -2.76 0.67 13.82
N GLN A 175 -1.56 0.68 13.21
CA GLN A 175 -0.67 1.84 13.27
C GLN A 175 -1.08 2.97 12.29
N GLY A 176 -1.83 2.64 11.24
CA GLY A 176 -2.13 3.55 10.12
C GLY A 176 -0.95 3.70 9.14
N GLY A 177 -1.16 4.46 8.06
CA GLY A 177 -0.13 4.71 7.05
C GLY A 177 0.43 3.46 6.36
N TYR A 178 -0.32 2.37 6.38
CA TYR A 178 0.04 1.08 5.80
C TYR A 178 -0.96 0.69 4.72
N PHE A 179 -0.45 0.34 3.54
CA PHE A 179 -1.20 -0.11 2.38
C PHE A 179 -0.80 -1.56 2.08
N PRO A 180 -1.48 -2.55 2.68
CA PRO A 180 -1.10 -3.95 2.55
C PRO A 180 -1.26 -4.45 1.11
N GLN A 181 -0.23 -5.12 0.63
CA GLN A 181 -0.17 -5.80 -0.66
C GLN A 181 1.02 -6.76 -0.64
N VAL A 182 1.05 -7.72 -1.56
CA VAL A 182 2.31 -8.42 -1.86
C VAL A 182 3.42 -7.44 -2.24
N ASP A 183 4.64 -7.82 -1.88
CA ASP A 183 5.84 -7.01 -1.94
C ASP A 183 6.43 -6.84 -3.35
N HIS A 184 5.72 -7.35 -4.37
CA HIS A 184 5.90 -7.09 -5.80
C HIS A 184 4.71 -7.69 -6.57
N LEU A 185 4.74 -7.68 -7.90
CA LEU A 185 3.79 -8.40 -8.74
C LEU A 185 3.64 -9.87 -8.34
N VAL A 186 2.39 -10.35 -8.24
CA VAL A 186 2.04 -11.74 -7.95
C VAL A 186 2.57 -12.65 -9.07
N PRO A 187 3.48 -13.60 -8.76
CA PRO A 187 4.11 -14.48 -9.73
C PRO A 187 3.16 -15.59 -10.23
N PRO A 188 3.43 -16.16 -11.43
CA PRO A 188 2.54 -17.13 -12.07
C PRO A 188 2.53 -18.50 -11.39
N ASP A 189 3.37 -18.75 -10.40
CA ASP A 189 3.34 -19.93 -9.53
C ASP A 189 2.28 -19.83 -8.41
N VAL A 190 1.67 -18.66 -8.20
CA VAL A 190 0.49 -18.50 -7.32
C VAL A 190 -0.80 -18.90 -8.03
N SER A 191 -1.57 -19.83 -7.43
CA SER A 191 -2.87 -20.25 -7.95
C SER A 191 -3.96 -19.22 -7.68
N LEU A 192 -5.04 -19.26 -8.48
CA LEU A 192 -6.23 -18.45 -8.25
C LEU A 192 -6.86 -18.78 -6.89
N GLU A 193 -6.85 -20.06 -6.48
CA GLU A 193 -7.38 -20.49 -5.19
C GLU A 193 -6.60 -19.85 -4.02
N ASP A 194 -5.27 -19.92 -4.07
CA ASP A 194 -4.40 -19.35 -3.04
C ASP A 194 -4.55 -17.83 -2.98
N TYR A 195 -4.61 -17.16 -4.12
CA TYR A 195 -4.83 -15.71 -4.15
C TYR A 195 -6.21 -15.31 -3.66
N THR A 196 -7.25 -16.10 -3.96
CA THR A 196 -8.61 -15.87 -3.44
C THR A 196 -8.64 -15.99 -1.93
N HIS A 197 -7.95 -17.00 -1.37
CA HIS A 197 -7.79 -17.16 0.08
C HIS A 197 -7.04 -15.98 0.70
N TYR A 198 -5.91 -15.57 0.10
CA TYR A 198 -5.14 -14.40 0.51
C TYR A 198 -5.99 -13.12 0.52
N ALA A 199 -6.71 -12.84 -0.56
CA ALA A 199 -7.54 -11.64 -0.68
C ALA A 199 -8.67 -11.63 0.36
N ALA A 200 -9.36 -12.76 0.56
CA ALA A 200 -10.40 -12.88 1.56
C ALA A 200 -9.87 -12.64 2.98
N LEU A 201 -8.72 -13.22 3.32
CA LEU A 201 -8.08 -12.99 4.61
C LEU A 201 -7.67 -11.53 4.78
N LEU A 202 -7.08 -10.91 3.74
CA LEU A 202 -6.65 -9.52 3.79
C LEU A 202 -7.84 -8.55 4.00
N CYS A 203 -8.96 -8.82 3.34
CA CYS A 203 -10.23 -8.12 3.56
C CYS A 203 -10.70 -8.25 5.02
N ALA A 204 -10.73 -9.46 5.56
CA ALA A 204 -11.15 -9.70 6.94
C ALA A 204 -10.26 -8.99 7.97
N VAL A 205 -8.93 -9.00 7.75
CA VAL A 205 -7.97 -8.30 8.62
C VAL A 205 -8.12 -6.79 8.51
N ALA A 206 -8.37 -6.25 7.31
CA ALA A 206 -8.57 -4.81 7.13
C ALA A 206 -9.84 -4.29 7.82
N GLU A 207 -10.90 -5.11 7.86
CA GLU A 207 -12.17 -4.80 8.52
C GLU A 207 -12.07 -4.85 10.06
N ASP A 208 -11.33 -5.82 10.61
CA ASP A 208 -11.20 -6.00 12.05
C ASP A 208 -9.76 -6.39 12.44
N PRO A 209 -8.80 -5.44 12.38
CA PRO A 209 -7.41 -5.73 12.67
C PRO A 209 -7.15 -6.08 14.14
N GLU A 210 -7.97 -5.58 15.07
CA GLU A 210 -7.83 -5.90 16.50
C GLU A 210 -8.10 -7.37 16.79
N ARG A 211 -9.21 -7.91 16.26
CA ARG A 211 -9.54 -9.33 16.40
C ARG A 211 -8.45 -10.22 15.81
N HIS A 212 -7.98 -9.88 14.61
CA HIS A 212 -6.96 -10.69 13.93
C HIS A 212 -5.59 -10.57 14.58
N LEU A 213 -5.27 -9.46 15.24
CA LEU A 213 -4.06 -9.36 16.07
C LEU A 213 -4.15 -10.27 17.30
N HIS A 214 -5.31 -10.33 17.96
CA HIS A 214 -5.54 -11.28 19.05
C HIS A 214 -5.44 -12.73 18.59
N GLU A 215 -5.97 -13.05 17.41
CA GLU A 215 -5.81 -14.37 16.80
C GLU A 215 -4.34 -14.68 16.47
N ALA A 216 -3.61 -13.74 15.87
CA ALA A 216 -2.19 -13.88 15.58
C ALA A 216 -1.36 -14.21 16.83
N ARG A 217 -1.65 -13.55 17.97
CA ARG A 217 -1.03 -13.87 19.27
C ARG A 217 -1.36 -15.29 19.72
N ARG A 218 -2.63 -15.68 19.67
CA ARG A 218 -3.07 -17.05 20.05
C ARG A 218 -2.41 -18.14 19.20
N GLN A 219 -2.15 -17.86 17.93
CA GLN A 219 -1.49 -18.77 17.00
C GLN A 219 0.05 -18.72 17.07
N GLY A 220 0.62 -17.81 17.88
CA GLY A 220 2.07 -17.60 17.96
C GLY A 220 2.68 -16.93 16.72
N CYS A 221 1.86 -16.29 15.88
CA CYS A 221 2.31 -15.53 14.71
C CYS A 221 2.78 -14.12 15.07
N TRP A 222 2.33 -13.57 16.19
CA TRP A 222 2.73 -12.25 16.68
C TRP A 222 3.21 -12.32 18.13
N PRO A 223 4.36 -11.73 18.48
CA PRO A 223 4.86 -11.72 19.85
C PRO A 223 3.99 -10.83 20.76
N ASP A 224 3.88 -11.19 22.04
CA ASP A 224 3.18 -10.39 23.05
C ASP A 224 3.83 -9.03 23.32
#